data_AF-A0A516PVD4-F1
#
_entry.id   AF-A0A516PVD4-F1
#
_cell.length_a   1.000
_cell.length_b   1.000
_cell.length_c   1.000
_cell.angle_alpha   90.00
_cell.angle_beta   90.00
_cell.angle_gamma   90.00
#
_symmetry.space_group_name_H-M   'P 1'
#
loop_
_entity.id
_entity.type
_entity.pdbx_description
1 polymer ?
#
loop_
_entity_poly.entity_id
_entity_poly.type
_entity_poly.pdbx_seq_one_letter_code
_entity_poly.pdbx_strand_id
1 'polypeptide(L)' 'MVPGGDPPTDWWTTEDVANALGVSASTIRAYLARSQMPTPDRTMGNMRLWRPETIQEWHASRPRKRQAQKRERG' A
#
# COMPACT_ATOMS: atom_id res chain seq x y z
N MET A 1 6.38 17.39 10.47
CA MET A 1 7.69 17.27 9.81
C MET A 1 7.99 15.80 9.62
N VAL A 2 7.73 15.29 8.41
CA VAL A 2 8.58 14.28 7.76
C VAL A 2 9.09 14.99 6.50
N PRO A 3 10.40 15.28 6.38
CA PRO A 3 10.96 15.89 5.17
C PRO A 3 10.89 14.86 4.03
N GLY A 4 10.68 15.34 2.79
CA GLY A 4 10.47 14.52 1.61
C GLY A 4 11.59 13.52 1.32
N GLY A 5 11.46 12.31 1.87
CA GLY A 5 12.23 11.15 1.53
C GLY A 5 11.27 9.99 1.30
N ASP A 6 11.60 9.17 0.32
CA ASP A 6 10.98 7.89 -0.04
C ASP A 6 10.17 7.22 1.09
N PRO A 7 8.96 6.70 0.82
CA PRO A 7 8.24 5.87 1.77
C PRO A 7 9.18 4.79 2.34
N PRO A 8 9.30 4.60 3.67
CA PRO A 8 10.23 3.64 4.25
C PRO A 8 10.10 2.27 3.57
N THR A 9 11.16 1.84 2.89
CA THR A 9 11.16 0.63 2.05
C THR A 9 10.98 -0.67 2.87
N ASP A 10 11.00 -0.60 4.20
CA ASP A 10 10.78 -1.75 5.07
C ASP A 10 9.33 -1.88 5.56
N TRP A 11 8.65 -0.77 5.90
CA TRP A 11 7.33 -0.80 6.54
C TRP A 11 6.44 0.38 6.16
N TRP A 12 5.37 0.08 5.44
CA TRP A 12 4.37 1.04 5.02
C TRP A 12 3.22 1.12 6.03
N THR A 13 2.88 2.33 6.44
CA THR A 13 1.68 2.63 7.23
C THR A 13 0.47 2.82 6.32
N THR A 14 -0.71 2.98 6.90
CA THR A 14 -1.93 3.27 6.12
C THR A 14 -1.79 4.52 5.25
N GLU A 15 -1.07 5.54 5.73
CA GLU A 15 -0.83 6.78 4.99
C GLU A 15 0.20 6.58 3.87
N ASP A 16 1.21 5.75 4.13
CA ASP A 16 2.25 5.43 3.17
C ASP A 16 1.72 4.61 1.98
N VAL A 17 0.96 3.55 2.29
CA VAL A 17 0.22 2.77 1.30
C VAL A 17 -0.72 3.68 0.51
N ALA A 18 -1.39 4.63 1.18
CA ALA A 18 -2.26 5.58 0.52
C ALA A 18 -1.49 6.46 -0.47
N ASN A 19 -0.35 7.00 -0.06
CA ASN A 19 0.52 7.81 -0.90
C ASN A 19 1.06 7.02 -2.11
N ALA A 20 1.53 5.80 -1.89
CA ALA A 20 2.03 4.91 -2.94
C ALA A 20 0.95 4.52 -3.96
N LEU A 21 -0.29 4.34 -3.52
CA LEU A 21 -1.44 4.08 -4.38
C LEU A 21 -2.05 5.37 -4.98
N GLY A 22 -1.64 6.56 -4.52
CA GLY A 22 -2.22 7.84 -4.91
C GLY A 22 -3.66 8.05 -4.41
N VAL A 23 -4.04 7.42 -3.30
CA VAL A 23 -5.38 7.52 -2.68
C VAL A 23 -5.30 8.13 -1.28
N SER A 24 -6.44 8.44 -0.67
CA SER A 24 -6.50 8.91 0.72
C SER A 24 -6.46 7.75 1.73
N ALA A 25 -5.90 7.98 2.92
CA ALA A 25 -5.89 6.99 4.01
C ALA A 25 -7.30 6.52 4.41
N SER A 26 -8.34 7.35 4.23
CA SER A 26 -9.74 6.97 4.42
C SER A 26 -10.21 5.89 3.43
N THR A 27 -9.77 5.96 2.17
CA THR A 27 -10.05 4.94 1.15
C THR A 27 -9.38 3.63 1.52
N ILE A 28 -8.14 3.67 2.02
CA ILE A 28 -7.44 2.50 2.53
C ILE A 28 -8.20 1.87 3.70
N ARG A 29 -8.65 2.67 4.68
CA ARG A 29 -9.50 2.19 5.78
C ARG A 29 -10.79 1.52 5.28
N ALA A 30 -11.44 2.08 4.26
CA ALA A 30 -12.62 1.49 3.65
C ALA A 30 -12.29 0.15 2.93
N TYR A 31 -11.14 0.06 2.26
CA TYR A 31 -10.68 -1.19 1.66
C TYR A 31 -10.37 -2.27 2.70
N LEU A 32 -9.77 -1.88 3.83
CA LEU A 32 -9.53 -2.78 4.96
C LEU A 32 -10.83 -3.27 5.59
N ALA A 33 -11.79 -2.37 5.82
CA ALA A 33 -13.12 -2.74 6.31
C ALA A 33 -13.81 -3.72 5.36
N ARG A 34 -13.57 -3.61 4.06
CA ARG A 34 -14.11 -4.49 3.03
C ARG A 34 -13.24 -5.73 2.75
N SER A 35 -12.18 -5.97 3.54
CA SER A 35 -11.18 -7.03 3.32
C SER A 35 -10.68 -7.11 1.86
N GLN A 36 -10.60 -5.96 1.19
CA GLN A 36 -10.09 -5.85 -0.17
C GLN A 36 -8.57 -5.69 -0.22
N MET A 37 -7.95 -5.46 0.94
CA MET A 37 -6.50 -5.31 1.11
C MET A 37 -5.89 -6.51 1.81
N PRO A 38 -4.58 -6.74 1.61
CA PRO A 38 -3.88 -7.84 2.24
C PRO A 38 -3.82 -7.62 3.75
N THR A 39 -3.74 -8.73 4.48
CA THR A 39 -3.55 -8.74 5.93
C THR A 39 -2.28 -7.96 6.27
N PRO A 40 -2.30 -7.06 7.27
CA PRO A 40 -1.09 -6.39 7.72
C PRO A 40 -0.09 -7.41 8.27
N ASP A 41 1.12 -7.43 7.71
CA ASP A 41 2.25 -8.23 8.20
C ASP A 41 2.58 -7.94 9.66
N ARG A 42 2.45 -6.66 10.05
CA ARG A 42 2.61 -6.25 11.44
C ARG A 42 1.44 -5.41 11.89
N THR A 43 0.93 -5.71 13.07
CA THR A 43 0.02 -4.81 13.78
C THR A 43 0.75 -4.29 15.01
N MET A 44 1.08 -3.00 15.01
CA MET A 44 1.70 -2.32 16.15
C MET A 44 0.63 -1.48 16.86
N GLY A 45 0.02 -2.06 17.89
CA GLY A 45 -1.13 -1.46 18.58
C GLY A 45 -2.32 -1.30 17.65
N ASN A 46 -2.69 -0.04 17.34
CA ASN A 46 -3.75 0.29 16.38
C ASN A 46 -3.21 0.62 14.96
N MET A 47 -1.88 0.70 14.81
CA MET A 47 -1.25 0.93 13.52
C MET A 47 -1.09 -0.41 12.81
N ARG A 48 -1.56 -0.46 11.57
CA ARG A 48 -1.37 -1.61 10.69
C ARG A 48 -0.24 -1.27 9.74
N LEU A 49 0.76 -2.14 9.72
CA LEU A 49 1.98 -2.01 8.96
C LEU A 49 2.01 -3.13 7.91
N TRP A 50 2.26 -2.73 6.68
CA TRP A 50 2.45 -3.63 5.56
C TRP A 50 3.90 -3.53 5.10
N ARG A 51 4.41 -4.60 4.52
CA ARG A 51 5.64 -4.48 3.74
C ARG A 51 5.31 -3.98 2.34
N PRO A 52 6.17 -3.15 1.73
CA PRO A 52 6.01 -2.79 0.33
C PRO A 52 5.93 -4.02 -0.57
N GLU A 53 6.67 -5.09 -0.26
CA GLU A 53 6.59 -6.37 -0.98
C GLU A 53 5.17 -6.94 -0.95
N THR A 54 4.55 -7.07 0.23
CA THR A 54 3.18 -7.57 0.38
C THR A 54 2.16 -6.74 -0.42
N ILE A 55 2.30 -5.42 -0.42
CA ILE A 55 1.43 -4.52 -1.20
C ILE A 55 1.70 -4.65 -2.70
N GLN A 56 2.96 -4.72 -3.12
CA GLN A 56 3.33 -4.91 -4.52
C GLN A 56 2.88 -6.27 -5.06
N GLU A 57 3.06 -7.35 -4.30
CA GLU A 57 2.60 -8.69 -4.64
C GLU A 57 1.07 -8.75 -4.70
N TRP A 58 0.37 -8.12 -3.76
CA TRP A 58 -1.09 -8.00 -3.82
C TRP A 58 -1.55 -7.19 -5.04
N HIS A 59 -0.86 -6.09 -5.35
CA HIS A 59 -1.16 -5.25 -6.49
C HIS A 59 -0.92 -6.00 -7.81
N ALA A 60 0.17 -6.76 -7.89
CA ALA A 60 0.49 -7.63 -9.03
C ALA A 60 -0.47 -8.84 -9.15
N SER A 61 -0.92 -9.39 -8.02
CA SER A 61 -1.79 -10.58 -7.98
C SER A 61 -3.25 -10.28 -8.29
N ARG A 62 -3.70 -9.02 -8.27
CA ARG A 62 -5.08 -8.65 -8.60
C ARG A 62 -5.36 -8.85 -10.10
N PRO A 63 -6.12 -9.89 -10.51
CA PRO A 63 -6.41 -10.14 -11.91
C PRO A 63 -7.78 -9.56 -12.24
N ARG A 64 -7.94 -8.22 -12.22
CA ARG A 64 -9.16 -7.58 -12.75
C ARG A 64 -8.88 -6.26 -13.47
N LYS A 65 -8.81 -6.41 -14.80
CA LYS A 65 -9.02 -5.42 -15.88
C LYS A 65 -7.97 -4.32 -16.07
N ARG A 66 -7.06 -4.59 -17.01
CA ARG A 66 -6.70 -3.74 -18.17
C ARG A 66 -6.74 -2.23 -17.89
N GLN A 67 -5.60 -1.63 -17.54
CA GLN A 67 -5.06 -0.38 -18.09
C GLN A 67 -3.84 0.03 -17.23
N ALA A 68 -2.81 0.57 -17.90
CA ALA A 68 -1.62 1.23 -17.35
C ALA A 68 -0.52 0.31 -16.76
N GLN A 69 0.52 -0.07 -17.53
CA GLN A 69 1.66 0.76 -17.96
C GLN A 69 2.88 0.48 -17.04
N LYS A 70 3.82 -0.37 -17.46
CA LYS A 70 4.92 -0.03 -18.38
C LYS A 70 5.70 1.22 -17.94
N ARG A 71 6.33 1.22 -16.76
CA ARG A 71 7.39 2.15 -16.29
C ARG A 71 8.06 1.40 -15.12
N GLU A 72 9.37 1.14 -14.95
CA GLU A 72 10.62 1.54 -15.59
C GLU A 72 11.68 0.51 -15.13
N ARG A 73 12.36 -0.15 -16.06
CA ARG A 73 13.75 -0.58 -15.85
C ARG A 73 14.41 -0.57 -17.22
N GLY A 74 14.74 0.65 -17.64
CA GLY A 74 15.78 0.89 -18.64
C GLY A 74 17.14 0.87 -17.95
#